data_AF-A0A950C0L0-F1
#
_entry.id   AF-A0A950C0L0-F1
#
_cell.length_a   1.000
_cell.length_b   1.000
_cell.length_c   1.000
_cell.angle_alpha   90.00
_cell.angle_beta   90.00
_cell.angle_gamma   90.00
#
_symmetry.space_group_name_H-M   'P 1'
#
loop_
_entity.id
_entity.type
_entity.pdbx_description
1 polymer ?
#
loop_
_entity_poly.entity_id
_entity_poly.type
_entity_poly.pdbx_seq_one_letter_code
_entity_poly.pdbx_strand_id
1 'polypeptide(L)'
;MTAQTVRPSDNTPKRTRFRSAATLAVVATVAMAIVFGHGTPARAFAGEDSSDDMVVFGGQHEVIREGQEVKGDLVVIGGSADVMGKVDGDAVALGGRIYVAPQGHVNGSLVNLGGVIDNESNMPQGKGVVPPPPTSPETPEPAPTPEAVTNPSSWDLGWLPFYLADAVLVFLAFLLFPGRTASAAQHLRENPMLSGILGFFSPIIFVLLIIALVITLVGIPLIPLAVIATIGGYLIGKAAIADFIGARIQDLSKRAQPSPAASVAIGLGLLFVVSAFTGWVGIVIYFCVAALAIGAALYMLMRTAEAYRGRKAATTSAPPPSMHFPVPTPPTPPAPPVDPSTTYPPQ
;
A
#
# COMPACT_ATOMS: atom_id res chain seq x y z
N MET A 1 44.41 -55.65 23.51
CA MET A 1 42.96 -55.35 23.51
C MET A 1 42.80 -53.90 23.94
N THR A 2 42.48 -53.05 22.97
CA THR A 2 42.63 -51.59 23.03
C THR A 2 41.29 -50.97 23.42
N ALA A 3 41.25 -50.21 24.52
CA ALA A 3 40.05 -49.53 24.99
C ALA A 3 39.79 -48.28 24.13
N GLN A 4 38.69 -48.27 23.36
CA GLN A 4 38.19 -47.09 22.66
C GLN A 4 37.46 -46.17 23.65
N THR A 5 38.07 -45.01 23.89
CA THR A 5 37.45 -43.87 24.59
C THR A 5 36.45 -43.18 23.66
N VAL A 6 35.15 -43.33 23.98
CA VAL A 6 34.05 -42.63 23.32
C VAL A 6 34.13 -41.14 23.67
N ARG A 7 34.37 -40.27 22.68
CA ARG A 7 34.25 -38.81 22.82
C ARG A 7 32.77 -38.42 22.95
N PRO A 8 32.39 -37.51 23.86
CA PRO A 8 31.04 -36.96 23.89
C PRO A 8 30.81 -36.05 22.67
N SER A 9 29.69 -36.29 22.00
CA SER A 9 29.14 -35.48 20.90
C SER A 9 28.82 -34.08 21.41
N ASP A 10 29.62 -33.10 20.99
CA ASP A 10 29.40 -31.68 21.23
C ASP A 10 28.17 -31.19 20.44
N ASN A 11 27.00 -31.27 21.07
CA ASN A 11 25.72 -30.89 20.49
C ASN A 11 25.41 -29.44 20.90
N THR A 12 26.12 -28.49 20.28
CA THR A 12 25.82 -27.06 20.43
C THR A 12 24.64 -26.69 19.53
N PRO A 13 23.51 -26.18 20.08
CA PRO A 13 22.43 -25.66 19.25
C PRO A 13 22.93 -24.39 18.54
N LYS A 14 22.96 -24.42 17.20
CA LYS A 14 23.21 -23.27 16.33
C LYS A 14 22.20 -22.17 16.63
N ARG A 15 22.55 -21.28 17.57
CA ARG A 15 21.77 -20.10 17.91
C ARG A 15 21.79 -19.10 16.76
N THR A 16 20.63 -18.99 16.11
CA THR A 16 20.00 -17.72 15.71
C THR A 16 20.80 -16.76 14.81
N ARG A 17 20.80 -17.03 13.50
CA ARG A 17 20.98 -15.99 12.46
C ARG A 17 19.68 -15.25 12.07
N PHE A 18 18.59 -15.45 12.83
CA PHE A 18 17.26 -14.93 12.48
C PHE A 18 17.00 -13.49 12.97
N ARG A 19 17.80 -12.99 13.94
CA ARG A 19 17.61 -11.63 14.48
C ARG A 19 18.22 -10.55 13.59
N SER A 20 19.25 -10.86 12.81
CA SER A 20 19.97 -9.89 11.98
C SER A 20 19.17 -9.40 10.77
N ALA A 21 18.33 -10.25 10.17
CA ALA A 21 17.57 -9.89 8.98
C ALA A 21 16.35 -8.99 9.27
N ALA A 22 15.61 -9.28 10.35
CA ALA A 22 14.54 -8.41 10.82
C ALA A 22 15.07 -7.06 11.33
N THR A 23 16.25 -7.06 11.96
CA THR A 23 16.93 -5.83 12.38
C THR A 23 17.39 -5.02 11.16
N LEU A 24 17.85 -5.66 10.07
CA LEU A 24 18.20 -4.97 8.83
C LEU A 24 16.99 -4.35 8.12
N ALA A 25 15.83 -5.02 8.11
CA ALA A 25 14.61 -4.47 7.53
C ALA A 25 14.08 -3.29 8.36
N VAL A 26 14.10 -3.38 9.69
CA VAL A 26 13.72 -2.27 10.57
C VAL A 26 14.72 -1.12 10.48
N VAL A 27 16.03 -1.40 10.41
CA VAL A 27 17.07 -0.38 10.22
C VAL A 27 16.98 0.25 8.84
N ALA A 28 16.60 -0.48 7.78
CA ALA A 28 16.34 0.08 6.46
C ALA A 28 15.08 0.96 6.45
N THR A 29 14.00 0.56 7.14
CA THR A 29 12.78 1.37 7.27
C THR A 29 13.00 2.60 8.14
N VAL A 30 13.81 2.49 9.21
CA VAL A 30 14.22 3.62 10.06
C VAL A 30 15.21 4.51 9.33
N ALA A 31 16.13 3.96 8.53
CA ALA A 31 17.03 4.74 7.69
C ALA A 31 16.27 5.46 6.57
N MET A 32 15.24 4.84 5.98
CA MET A 32 14.34 5.49 5.03
C MET A 32 13.49 6.55 5.75
N ALA A 33 12.95 6.29 6.94
CA ALA A 33 12.24 7.29 7.75
C ALA A 33 13.16 8.40 8.28
N ILE A 34 14.47 8.18 8.37
CA ILE A 34 15.48 9.20 8.68
C ILE A 34 15.87 9.97 7.41
N VAL A 35 15.94 9.32 6.25
CA VAL A 35 16.20 9.97 4.95
C VAL A 35 14.98 10.78 4.47
N PHE A 36 13.76 10.35 4.80
CA PHE A 36 12.50 11.05 4.46
C PHE A 36 11.93 11.86 5.63
N GLY A 37 12.34 11.60 6.87
CA GLY A 37 11.87 12.30 8.08
C GLY A 37 12.93 13.17 8.76
N HIS A 38 14.17 13.17 8.27
CA HIS A 38 14.93 14.40 8.27
C HIS A 38 14.35 15.23 7.13
N GLY A 39 13.50 16.18 7.49
CA GLY A 39 13.62 17.49 6.85
C GLY A 39 15.04 17.96 7.09
N THR A 40 16.01 17.42 6.34
CA THR A 40 17.08 18.28 5.89
C THR A 40 16.32 19.43 5.26
N PRO A 41 16.52 20.69 5.70
CA PRO A 41 16.11 21.77 4.82
C PRO A 41 16.80 21.40 3.52
N ALA A 42 15.99 21.12 2.49
CA ALA A 42 16.50 21.16 1.16
C ALA A 42 16.98 22.61 1.02
N ARG A 43 18.25 22.85 1.37
CA ARG A 43 19.11 23.66 0.55
C ARG A 43 18.96 23.00 -0.80
N ALA A 44 17.98 23.50 -1.55
CA ALA A 44 17.95 23.30 -2.97
C ALA A 44 19.37 23.56 -3.40
N PHE A 45 20.02 22.52 -3.93
CA PHE A 45 21.21 22.73 -4.70
C PHE A 45 20.80 23.77 -5.72
N ALA A 46 21.32 24.99 -5.52
CA ALA A 46 21.58 25.90 -6.59
C ALA A 46 22.33 25.05 -7.62
N GLY A 47 21.58 24.58 -8.62
CA GLY A 47 22.17 24.42 -9.92
C GLY A 47 22.76 25.77 -10.23
N GLU A 48 24.08 25.78 -10.40
CA GLU A 48 24.75 26.84 -11.14
C GLU A 48 23.88 27.18 -12.36
N ASP A 49 23.43 28.43 -12.37
CA ASP A 49 22.65 29.16 -13.37
C ASP A 49 21.11 28.94 -13.41
N SER A 50 20.40 29.95 -12.87
CA SER A 50 18.98 30.38 -13.00
C SER A 50 18.05 30.11 -11.79
N SER A 51 17.33 31.06 -11.17
CA SER A 51 17.32 32.54 -11.14
C SER A 51 16.37 32.91 -9.99
N ASP A 52 16.89 33.45 -8.88
CA ASP A 52 16.30 34.46 -7.97
C ASP A 52 14.80 34.41 -7.48
N ASP A 53 14.02 33.36 -7.75
CA ASP A 53 12.60 33.21 -7.38
C ASP A 53 12.39 32.79 -5.91
N MET A 54 11.24 33.15 -5.32
CA MET A 54 10.87 32.85 -3.93
C MET A 54 9.48 32.19 -3.79
N VAL A 55 9.39 31.06 -3.09
CA VAL A 55 8.14 30.30 -2.88
C VAL A 55 7.82 30.11 -1.38
N VAL A 56 6.60 30.45 -0.98
CA VAL A 56 6.08 30.36 0.41
C VAL A 56 4.95 29.32 0.47
N PHE A 57 5.05 28.35 1.40
CA PHE A 57 4.06 27.27 1.57
C PHE A 57 3.16 27.46 2.80
N GLY A 58 2.00 26.81 2.79
CA GLY A 58 0.93 26.99 3.77
C GLY A 58 1.34 26.81 5.23
N GLY A 59 0.79 27.67 6.10
CA GLY A 59 1.15 27.76 7.51
C GLY A 59 2.37 28.65 7.81
N GLN A 60 3.00 29.26 6.80
CA GLN A 60 4.08 30.24 6.96
C GLN A 60 3.58 31.67 6.67
N HIS A 61 4.18 32.64 7.37
CA HIS A 61 4.02 34.08 7.14
C HIS A 61 5.38 34.68 6.84
N GLU A 62 5.61 35.06 5.57
CA GLU A 62 6.88 35.61 5.12
C GLU A 62 6.80 37.14 5.05
N VAL A 63 7.86 37.85 5.46
CA VAL A 63 7.88 39.32 5.45
C VAL A 63 9.12 39.79 4.69
N ILE A 64 8.91 40.27 3.46
CA ILE A 64 9.96 40.90 2.65
C ILE A 64 10.13 42.31 3.18
N ARG A 65 11.21 42.55 3.94
CA ARG A 65 11.45 43.84 4.57
C ARG A 65 11.93 44.89 3.56
N GLU A 66 11.81 46.14 3.95
CA GLU A 66 12.38 47.26 3.21
C GLU A 66 13.89 47.07 3.02
N GLY A 67 14.37 47.20 1.78
CA GLY A 67 15.75 46.91 1.38
C GLY A 67 16.04 45.45 1.02
N GLN A 68 15.07 44.54 1.17
CA GLN A 68 15.15 43.20 0.59
C GLN A 68 14.52 43.20 -0.81
N GLU A 69 15.17 42.48 -1.72
CA GLU A 69 14.75 42.34 -3.11
C GLU A 69 14.67 40.85 -3.47
N VAL A 70 13.51 40.44 -3.96
CA VAL A 70 13.31 39.16 -4.64
C VAL A 70 13.51 39.44 -6.12
N LYS A 71 14.63 39.00 -6.66
CA LYS A 71 15.02 39.30 -8.05
C LYS A 71 14.22 38.46 -9.09
N GLY A 72 13.41 37.51 -8.63
CA GLY A 72 12.51 36.68 -9.43
C GLY A 72 11.05 36.74 -8.96
N ASP A 73 10.29 35.68 -9.21
CA ASP A 73 8.86 35.58 -8.91
C ASP A 73 8.60 35.24 -7.43
N LEU A 74 7.53 35.80 -6.86
CA LEU A 74 7.02 35.48 -5.53
C LEU A 74 5.77 34.60 -5.64
N VAL A 75 5.83 33.34 -5.20
CA VAL A 75 4.68 32.43 -5.22
C VAL A 75 4.26 32.02 -3.81
N VAL A 76 3.02 32.29 -3.42
CA VAL A 76 2.47 31.99 -2.09
C VAL A 76 1.36 30.95 -2.21
N ILE A 77 1.56 29.74 -1.68
CA ILE A 77 0.63 28.62 -1.76
C ILE A 77 0.06 28.33 -0.37
N GLY A 78 -1.18 28.77 -0.11
CA GLY A 78 -1.89 28.54 1.15
C GLY A 78 -1.30 29.24 2.38
N GLY A 79 -0.32 30.14 2.19
CA GLY A 79 0.37 30.90 3.24
C GLY A 79 0.01 32.38 3.24
N SER A 80 0.82 33.20 3.92
CA SER A 80 0.71 34.67 3.88
C SER A 80 2.07 35.31 3.58
N ALA A 81 2.10 36.39 2.80
CA ALA A 81 3.31 37.17 2.57
C ALA A 81 3.04 38.67 2.65
N ASP A 82 3.90 39.39 3.38
CA ASP A 82 3.90 40.84 3.47
C ASP A 82 5.09 41.40 2.67
N VAL A 83 4.80 42.15 1.62
CA VAL A 83 5.78 42.73 0.70
C VAL A 83 6.00 44.19 1.05
N MET A 84 7.06 44.47 1.80
CA MET A 84 7.53 45.85 2.11
C MET A 84 8.79 46.22 1.31
N GLY A 85 9.46 45.24 0.71
CA GLY A 85 10.62 45.41 -0.17
C GLY A 85 10.24 45.36 -1.65
N LYS A 86 11.16 44.86 -2.48
CA LYS A 86 11.01 44.81 -3.95
C LYS A 86 10.90 43.38 -4.45
N VAL A 87 10.02 43.14 -5.42
CA VAL A 87 9.89 41.90 -6.18
C VAL A 87 10.04 42.26 -7.66
N ASP A 88 11.07 41.73 -8.32
CA ASP A 88 11.35 42.02 -9.73
C ASP A 88 10.47 41.23 -10.70
N GLY A 89 10.01 40.06 -10.29
CA GLY A 89 9.11 39.20 -11.05
C GLY A 89 7.63 39.37 -10.72
N ASP A 90 6.85 38.35 -11.06
CA ASP A 90 5.41 38.26 -10.79
C ASP A 90 5.16 37.84 -9.33
N ALA A 91 4.03 38.27 -8.75
CA ALA A 91 3.59 37.87 -7.41
C ALA A 91 2.26 37.10 -7.49
N VAL A 92 2.29 35.81 -7.16
CA VAL A 92 1.19 34.86 -7.35
C VAL A 92 0.69 34.31 -6.01
N ALA A 93 -0.58 34.54 -5.70
CA ALA A 93 -1.25 33.96 -4.52
C ALA A 93 -2.14 32.79 -4.94
N LEU A 94 -1.85 31.57 -4.48
CA LEU A 94 -2.69 30.38 -4.66
C LEU A 94 -3.30 29.98 -3.32
N GLY A 95 -4.57 30.33 -3.09
CA GLY A 95 -5.29 30.02 -1.85
C GLY A 95 -4.70 30.67 -0.58
N GLY A 96 -3.83 31.67 -0.72
CA GLY A 96 -3.15 32.38 0.38
C GLY A 96 -3.41 33.89 0.38
N ARG A 97 -2.66 34.64 1.20
CA ARG A 97 -2.72 36.12 1.26
C ARG A 97 -1.40 36.74 0.82
N ILE A 98 -1.46 37.75 -0.05
CA ILE A 98 -0.33 38.66 -0.30
C ILE A 98 -0.76 40.06 0.08
N TYR A 99 -0.04 40.69 1.01
CA TYR A 99 -0.21 42.09 1.36
C TYR A 99 0.97 42.89 0.82
N VAL A 100 0.74 43.83 -0.09
CA VAL A 100 1.76 44.74 -0.60
C VAL A 100 1.65 46.06 0.13
N ALA A 101 2.64 46.38 0.94
CA ALA A 101 2.66 47.60 1.75
C ALA A 101 2.85 48.85 0.87
N PRO A 102 2.56 50.06 1.38
CA PRO A 102 2.72 51.32 0.65
C PRO A 102 4.10 51.55 0.00
N GLN A 103 5.15 51.04 0.65
CA GLN A 103 6.54 51.06 0.19
C GLN A 103 6.95 49.83 -0.65
N GLY A 104 6.14 48.79 -0.66
CA GLY A 104 6.39 47.56 -1.40
C GLY A 104 6.24 47.76 -2.90
N HIS A 105 7.06 47.08 -3.69
CA HIS A 105 7.06 47.25 -5.13
C HIS A 105 7.18 45.90 -5.86
N VAL A 106 6.25 45.61 -6.76
CA VAL A 106 6.25 44.42 -7.63
C VAL A 106 6.35 44.89 -9.08
N ASN A 107 7.47 44.59 -9.73
CA ASN A 107 7.71 44.96 -11.12
C ASN A 107 6.86 44.14 -12.10
N GLY A 108 6.57 42.89 -11.77
CA GLY A 108 5.71 42.00 -12.54
C GLY A 108 4.22 42.14 -12.22
N SER A 109 3.48 41.08 -12.52
CA SER A 109 2.03 40.98 -12.43
C SER A 109 1.60 40.44 -11.07
N LEU A 110 0.47 40.93 -10.55
CA LEU A 110 -0.15 40.40 -9.33
C LEU A 110 -1.29 39.44 -9.73
N VAL A 111 -1.09 38.14 -9.48
CA VAL A 111 -2.02 37.08 -9.89
C VAL A 111 -2.62 36.41 -8.67
N ASN A 112 -3.95 36.41 -8.57
CA ASN A 112 -4.67 35.75 -7.49
C ASN A 112 -5.46 34.55 -8.01
N LEU A 113 -5.21 33.38 -7.43
CA LEU A 113 -5.92 32.13 -7.71
C LEU A 113 -6.53 31.58 -6.40
N GLY A 114 -7.72 32.06 -6.07
CA GLY A 114 -8.49 31.61 -4.90
C GLY A 114 -7.97 32.10 -3.55
N GLY A 115 -7.09 33.10 -3.52
CA GLY A 115 -6.58 33.78 -2.31
C GLY A 115 -7.06 35.24 -2.20
N VAL A 116 -6.31 36.05 -1.46
CA VAL A 116 -6.55 37.51 -1.30
C VAL A 116 -5.25 38.26 -1.59
N ILE A 117 -5.32 39.30 -2.42
CA ILE A 117 -4.21 40.24 -2.63
C ILE A 117 -4.68 41.63 -2.21
N ASP A 118 -4.07 42.16 -1.16
CA ASP A 118 -4.31 43.50 -0.64
C ASP A 118 -3.12 44.36 -1.07
N ASN A 119 -3.32 45.24 -2.04
CA ASN A 119 -2.26 46.09 -2.58
C ASN A 119 -2.48 47.55 -2.17
N GLU A 120 -1.68 48.02 -1.22
CA GLU A 120 -1.66 49.42 -0.77
C GLU A 120 -0.46 50.20 -1.32
N SER A 121 0.29 49.62 -2.26
CA SER A 121 1.48 50.25 -2.83
C SER A 121 1.16 51.56 -3.54
N ASN A 122 1.96 52.59 -3.24
CA ASN A 122 1.92 53.87 -3.95
C ASN A 122 2.73 53.84 -5.26
N MET A 123 3.35 52.69 -5.60
CA MET A 123 4.21 52.56 -6.77
C MET A 123 3.46 51.96 -7.97
N PRO A 124 3.78 52.37 -9.22
CA PRO A 124 3.21 51.77 -10.42
C PRO A 124 3.61 50.30 -10.48
N GLN A 125 2.64 49.40 -10.59
CA GLN A 125 2.88 47.96 -10.70
C GLN A 125 2.83 47.49 -12.16
N GLY A 126 3.41 46.33 -12.45
CA GLY A 126 3.33 45.67 -13.74
C GLY A 126 1.89 45.32 -14.16
N LYS A 127 1.70 45.08 -15.47
CA LYS A 127 0.38 44.94 -16.11
C LYS A 127 -0.49 43.85 -15.44
N GLY A 128 -1.65 44.27 -14.94
CA GLY A 128 -2.79 43.39 -14.71
C GLY A 128 -2.95 42.94 -13.27
N VAL A 129 -3.64 43.75 -12.48
CA VAL A 129 -4.52 43.20 -11.45
C VAL A 129 -5.67 42.55 -12.22
N VAL A 130 -5.72 41.22 -12.33
CA VAL A 130 -6.93 40.55 -12.80
C VAL A 130 -7.98 40.81 -11.73
N PRO A 131 -9.04 41.61 -12.00
CA PRO A 131 -10.03 41.92 -10.99
C PRO A 131 -10.72 40.63 -10.55
N PRO A 132 -11.16 40.52 -9.29
CA PRO A 132 -12.09 39.45 -8.93
C PRO A 132 -13.30 39.49 -9.87
N PRO A 133 -13.88 38.33 -10.26
CA PRO A 133 -15.09 38.31 -11.07
C PRO A 133 -16.17 39.18 -10.41
N PRO A 134 -17.04 39.85 -11.19
CA PRO A 134 -17.98 40.84 -10.67
C PRO A 134 -18.79 40.27 -9.52
N THR A 135 -18.76 40.99 -8.40
CA THR A 135 -19.42 40.68 -7.15
C THR A 135 -20.91 40.43 -7.39
N SER A 136 -21.39 39.24 -7.02
CA SER A 136 -22.83 39.04 -6.79
C SER A 136 -23.33 40.07 -5.78
N PRO A 137 -24.59 40.53 -5.88
CA PRO A 137 -25.13 41.58 -5.03
C PRO A 137 -24.93 41.25 -3.55
N GLU A 138 -24.55 42.28 -2.78
CA GLU A 138 -24.26 42.24 -1.36
C GLU A 138 -25.31 41.41 -0.61
N THR A 139 -24.89 40.23 -0.19
CA THR A 139 -25.60 39.50 0.85
C THR A 139 -25.26 40.21 2.17
N PRO A 140 -26.24 40.58 3.00
CA PRO A 140 -25.98 41.28 4.26
C PRO A 140 -24.94 40.52 5.09
N GLU A 141 -23.98 41.26 5.63
CA GLU A 141 -22.92 40.75 6.49
C GLU A 141 -23.53 39.88 7.60
N PRO A 142 -23.17 38.58 7.69
CA PRO A 142 -23.71 37.73 8.75
C PRO A 142 -23.13 38.23 10.08
N ALA A 143 -24.00 38.38 11.08
CA ALA A 143 -23.63 38.72 12.45
C ALA A 143 -22.41 37.89 12.92
N PRO A 144 -21.56 38.41 13.83
CA PRO A 144 -20.38 37.69 14.30
C PRO A 144 -20.81 36.31 14.81
N THR A 145 -20.52 35.29 14.02
CA THR A 145 -20.80 33.90 14.38
C THR A 145 -19.96 33.58 15.63
N PRO A 146 -20.52 32.89 16.63
CA PRO A 146 -19.74 32.38 17.75
C PRO A 146 -18.53 31.66 17.18
N GLU A 147 -17.35 31.96 17.73
CA GLU A 147 -16.04 31.39 17.42
C GLU A 147 -16.18 30.12 16.60
N ALA A 148 -15.72 30.19 15.33
CA ALA A 148 -15.64 29.04 14.47
C ALA A 148 -15.08 27.90 15.30
N VAL A 149 -15.95 26.94 15.65
CA VAL A 149 -15.56 25.63 16.15
C VAL A 149 -14.44 25.24 15.23
N THR A 150 -13.22 25.15 15.78
CA THR A 150 -12.04 24.72 15.06
C THR A 150 -12.44 23.41 14.42
N ASN A 151 -12.80 23.48 13.13
CA ASN A 151 -13.17 22.31 12.36
C ASN A 151 -11.90 21.46 12.46
N PRO A 152 -11.94 20.30 13.14
CA PRO A 152 -10.74 19.48 13.27
C PRO A 152 -10.23 19.28 11.86
N SER A 153 -8.96 19.63 11.64
CA SER A 153 -8.21 19.53 10.40
C SER A 153 -8.89 18.58 9.41
N SER A 154 -9.47 19.12 8.33
CA SER A 154 -10.12 18.34 7.26
C SER A 154 -9.20 17.27 6.64
N TRP A 155 -7.90 17.36 6.93
CA TRP A 155 -6.89 16.35 6.66
C TRP A 155 -7.15 14.99 7.35
N ASP A 156 -7.78 14.95 8.52
CA ASP A 156 -7.89 13.71 9.32
C ASP A 156 -9.22 12.96 9.13
N LEU A 157 -10.32 13.69 8.89
CA LEU A 157 -11.65 13.08 8.70
C LEU A 157 -11.95 12.71 7.23
N GLY A 158 -11.24 13.32 6.26
CA GLY A 158 -11.47 13.08 4.83
C GLY A 158 -11.08 11.68 4.34
N TRP A 159 -10.12 11.02 4.99
CA TRP A 159 -9.64 9.68 4.61
C TRP A 159 -10.41 8.54 5.29
N LEU A 160 -11.16 8.85 6.33
CA LEU A 160 -12.02 7.90 7.04
C LEU A 160 -12.93 7.09 6.09
N PRO A 161 -13.67 7.70 5.14
CA PRO A 161 -14.49 6.94 4.19
C PRO A 161 -13.66 6.01 3.28
N PHE A 162 -12.43 6.41 2.91
CA PHE A 162 -11.52 5.57 2.12
C PHE A 162 -11.09 4.33 2.90
N TYR A 163 -10.62 4.50 4.14
CA TYR A 163 -10.21 3.38 4.99
C TYR A 163 -11.38 2.45 5.33
N LEU A 164 -12.57 3.01 5.53
CA LEU A 164 -13.78 2.24 5.80
C LEU A 164 -14.22 1.42 4.58
N ALA A 165 -14.21 2.03 3.39
CA ALA A 165 -14.52 1.34 2.13
C ALA A 165 -13.52 0.22 1.85
N ASP A 166 -12.23 0.48 2.03
CA ASP A 166 -11.18 -0.52 1.90
C ASP A 166 -11.35 -1.67 2.91
N ALA A 167 -11.63 -1.38 4.18
CA ALA A 167 -11.90 -2.40 5.18
C ALA A 167 -13.10 -3.28 4.79
N VAL A 168 -14.19 -2.67 4.32
CA VAL A 168 -15.37 -3.41 3.82
C VAL A 168 -14.99 -4.30 2.64
N LEU A 169 -14.19 -3.81 1.69
CA LEU A 169 -13.73 -4.60 0.53
C LEU A 169 -12.83 -5.78 0.96
N VAL A 170 -11.93 -5.57 1.91
CA VAL A 170 -11.06 -6.63 2.46
C VAL A 170 -11.89 -7.71 3.16
N PHE A 171 -12.85 -7.29 3.98
CA PHE A 171 -13.75 -8.21 4.67
C PHE A 171 -14.63 -8.99 3.68
N LEU A 172 -15.15 -8.31 2.65
CA LEU A 172 -15.92 -8.94 1.59
C LEU A 172 -15.06 -9.95 0.80
N ALA A 173 -13.82 -9.60 0.45
CA ALA A 173 -12.89 -10.50 -0.22
C ALA A 173 -12.59 -11.76 0.63
N PHE A 174 -12.49 -11.61 1.95
CA PHE A 174 -12.37 -12.73 2.86
C PHE A 174 -13.60 -13.65 2.83
N LEU A 175 -14.81 -13.07 2.81
CA LEU A 175 -16.05 -13.84 2.73
C LEU A 175 -16.20 -14.59 1.40
N LEU A 176 -15.80 -13.98 0.28
CA LEU A 176 -15.87 -14.62 -1.04
C LEU A 176 -14.82 -15.74 -1.18
N PHE A 177 -13.62 -15.57 -0.63
CA PHE A 177 -12.48 -16.48 -0.87
C PHE A 177 -11.74 -16.90 0.41
N PRO A 178 -12.41 -17.54 1.40
CA PRO A 178 -11.80 -17.88 2.69
C PRO A 178 -10.64 -18.88 2.58
N GLY A 179 -10.66 -19.76 1.58
CA GLY A 179 -9.54 -20.70 1.35
C GLY A 179 -8.29 -20.01 0.82
N ARG A 180 -8.43 -18.90 0.06
CA ARG A 180 -7.32 -18.14 -0.51
C ARG A 180 -6.62 -17.30 0.56
N THR A 181 -7.40 -16.69 1.45
CA THR A 181 -6.89 -15.91 2.59
C THR A 181 -6.16 -16.81 3.59
N ALA A 182 -6.71 -17.98 3.93
CA ALA A 182 -6.04 -18.95 4.79
C ALA A 182 -4.70 -19.44 4.21
N SER A 183 -4.68 -19.72 2.90
CA SER A 183 -3.45 -20.11 2.19
C SER A 183 -2.42 -18.98 2.19
N ALA A 184 -2.82 -17.73 1.93
CA ALA A 184 -1.93 -16.58 1.99
C ALA A 184 -1.40 -16.32 3.41
N ALA A 185 -2.24 -16.50 4.44
CA ALA A 185 -1.85 -16.34 5.85
C ALA A 185 -0.81 -17.38 6.28
N GLN A 186 -0.94 -18.63 5.83
CA GLN A 186 0.06 -19.66 6.11
C GLN A 186 1.42 -19.31 5.50
N HIS A 187 1.46 -18.81 4.26
CA HIS A 187 2.72 -18.41 3.62
C HIS A 187 3.40 -17.23 4.30
N LEU A 188 2.62 -16.27 4.80
CA LEU A 188 3.15 -15.15 5.57
C LEU A 188 3.84 -15.64 6.87
N ARG A 189 3.38 -16.75 7.46
CA ARG A 189 4.02 -17.40 8.62
C ARG A 189 5.28 -18.16 8.24
N GLU A 190 5.27 -18.85 7.09
CA GLU A 190 6.40 -19.65 6.64
C GLU A 190 7.59 -18.76 6.26
N ASN A 191 7.37 -17.69 5.49
CA ASN A 191 8.44 -16.83 4.98
C ASN A 191 8.01 -15.34 4.90
N PRO A 192 7.95 -14.63 6.05
CA PRO A 192 7.55 -13.23 6.09
C PRO A 192 8.53 -12.32 5.34
N MET A 193 9.83 -12.64 5.37
CA MET A 193 10.86 -11.82 4.73
C MET A 193 10.75 -11.82 3.21
N LEU A 194 10.53 -12.99 2.60
CA LEU A 194 10.33 -13.09 1.15
C LEU A 194 9.06 -12.35 0.72
N SER A 195 7.99 -12.45 1.50
CA SER A 195 6.74 -11.72 1.24
C SER A 195 6.95 -10.21 1.31
N GLY A 196 7.76 -9.72 2.25
CA GLY A 196 8.12 -8.31 2.36
C GLY A 196 8.95 -7.79 1.19
N ILE A 197 10.01 -8.52 0.80
CA ILE A 197 10.87 -8.14 -0.33
C ILE A 197 10.05 -8.15 -1.63
N LEU A 198 9.33 -9.23 -1.88
CA LEU A 198 8.52 -9.38 -3.09
C LEU A 198 7.43 -8.30 -3.17
N GLY A 199 6.85 -7.97 -2.02
CA GLY A 199 5.91 -6.87 -1.87
C GLY A 199 6.49 -5.50 -2.18
N PHE A 200 7.68 -5.21 -1.67
CA PHE A 200 8.37 -3.94 -1.87
C PHE A 200 8.72 -3.70 -3.34
N PHE A 201 9.15 -4.74 -4.05
CA PHE A 201 9.42 -4.66 -5.49
C PHE A 201 8.17 -4.79 -6.35
N SER A 202 7.03 -5.21 -5.79
CA SER A 202 5.79 -5.39 -6.53
C SER A 202 5.32 -4.17 -7.33
N PRO A 203 5.31 -2.91 -6.83
CA PRO A 203 4.91 -1.76 -7.63
C PRO A 203 5.83 -1.56 -8.85
N ILE A 204 7.14 -1.77 -8.68
CA ILE A 204 8.11 -1.67 -9.77
C ILE A 204 7.86 -2.76 -10.81
N ILE A 205 7.69 -4.02 -10.37
CA ILE A 205 7.36 -5.16 -11.23
C ILE A 205 6.05 -4.90 -11.98
N PHE A 206 5.03 -4.34 -11.30
CA PHE A 206 3.74 -4.04 -11.88
C PHE A 206 3.83 -2.95 -12.95
N VAL A 207 4.55 -1.85 -12.68
CA VAL A 207 4.78 -0.78 -13.67
C VAL A 207 5.51 -1.33 -14.90
N LEU A 208 6.58 -2.12 -14.69
CA LEU A 208 7.29 -2.78 -15.80
C LEU A 208 6.39 -3.75 -16.57
N LEU A 209 5.53 -4.51 -15.88
CA LEU A 209 4.54 -5.40 -16.50
C LEU A 209 3.55 -4.62 -17.36
N ILE A 210 3.04 -3.49 -16.89
CA ILE A 210 2.13 -2.63 -17.65
C ILE A 210 2.85 -2.07 -18.88
N ILE A 211 4.08 -1.57 -18.75
CA ILE A 211 4.87 -1.09 -19.89
C ILE A 211 5.06 -2.21 -20.92
N ALA A 212 5.41 -3.41 -20.49
CA ALA A 212 5.54 -4.56 -21.39
C ALA A 212 4.22 -4.92 -22.08
N LEU A 213 3.08 -4.85 -21.37
CA LEU A 213 1.74 -5.08 -21.92
C LEU A 213 1.31 -3.98 -22.90
N VAL A 214 1.76 -2.74 -22.72
CA VAL A 214 1.46 -1.64 -23.64
C VAL A 214 2.28 -1.78 -24.93
N ILE A 215 3.56 -2.15 -24.81
CA ILE A 215 4.45 -2.34 -25.98
C ILE A 215 3.99 -3.52 -26.84
N THR A 216 3.53 -4.59 -26.20
CA THR A 216 2.88 -5.69 -26.90
C THR A 216 1.47 -5.24 -27.27
N LEU A 217 1.20 -4.83 -28.50
CA LEU A 217 -0.13 -4.33 -28.93
C LEU A 217 -1.29 -5.28 -28.55
N VAL A 218 -0.99 -6.59 -28.44
CA VAL A 218 -1.90 -7.66 -27.98
C VAL A 218 -2.14 -7.66 -26.46
N GLY A 219 -1.25 -7.05 -25.67
CA GLY A 219 -1.29 -6.96 -24.21
C GLY A 219 -2.17 -5.85 -23.66
N ILE A 220 -2.54 -4.83 -24.44
CA ILE A 220 -3.47 -3.76 -24.03
C ILE A 220 -4.79 -4.31 -23.45
N PRO A 221 -5.51 -5.25 -24.09
CA PRO A 221 -6.73 -5.83 -23.50
C PRO A 221 -6.46 -6.65 -22.23
N LEU A 222 -5.21 -7.03 -21.95
CA LEU A 222 -4.82 -7.78 -20.75
C LEU A 222 -4.51 -6.88 -19.55
N ILE A 223 -4.32 -5.57 -19.77
CA ILE A 223 -4.09 -4.57 -18.71
C ILE A 223 -5.21 -4.55 -17.66
N PRO A 224 -6.50 -4.43 -18.01
CA PRO A 224 -7.56 -4.42 -17.01
C PRO A 224 -7.59 -5.72 -16.19
N LEU A 225 -7.27 -6.86 -16.81
CA LEU A 225 -7.18 -8.13 -16.09
C LEU A 225 -6.02 -8.13 -15.09
N ALA A 226 -4.85 -7.60 -15.46
CA ALA A 226 -3.71 -7.46 -14.57
C ALA A 226 -4.02 -6.54 -13.38
N VAL A 227 -4.72 -5.42 -13.61
CA VAL A 227 -5.16 -4.50 -12.55
C VAL A 227 -6.13 -5.20 -11.59
N ILE A 228 -7.15 -5.89 -12.11
CA ILE A 228 -8.11 -6.64 -11.28
C ILE A 228 -7.41 -7.72 -10.46
N ALA A 229 -6.46 -8.45 -11.05
CA ALA A 229 -5.68 -9.46 -10.36
C ALA A 229 -4.84 -8.86 -9.21
N THR A 230 -4.21 -7.70 -9.44
CA THR A 230 -3.43 -6.99 -8.41
C THR A 230 -4.33 -6.49 -7.27
N ILE A 231 -5.50 -5.91 -7.59
CA ILE A 231 -6.48 -5.47 -6.58
C ILE A 231 -6.96 -6.67 -5.75
N GLY A 232 -7.36 -7.76 -6.41
CA GLY A 232 -7.78 -8.98 -5.70
C GLY A 232 -6.67 -9.56 -4.83
N GLY A 233 -5.43 -9.57 -5.32
CA GLY A 233 -4.26 -9.99 -4.57
C GLY A 233 -4.01 -9.12 -3.34
N TYR A 234 -4.09 -7.80 -3.48
CA TYR A 234 -3.98 -6.85 -2.36
C TYR A 234 -5.05 -7.14 -1.29
N LEU A 235 -6.32 -7.28 -1.69
CA LEU A 235 -7.41 -7.52 -0.74
C LEU A 235 -7.23 -8.86 0.01
N ILE A 236 -6.87 -9.93 -0.71
CA ILE A 236 -6.63 -11.26 -0.13
C ILE A 236 -5.40 -11.21 0.80
N GLY A 237 -4.32 -10.56 0.38
CA GLY A 237 -3.10 -10.42 1.17
C GLY A 237 -3.31 -9.61 2.45
N LYS A 238 -4.10 -8.54 2.38
CA LYS A 238 -4.43 -7.72 3.55
C LYS A 238 -5.37 -8.44 4.51
N ALA A 239 -6.34 -9.20 3.99
CA ALA A 239 -7.17 -10.09 4.79
C ALA A 239 -6.33 -11.16 5.51
N ALA A 240 -5.30 -11.70 4.87
CA ALA A 240 -4.38 -12.66 5.49
C ALA A 240 -3.54 -12.04 6.63
N ILE A 241 -3.09 -10.80 6.47
CA ILE A 241 -2.42 -10.04 7.55
C ILE A 241 -3.39 -9.80 8.71
N ALA A 242 -4.63 -9.40 8.41
CA ALA A 242 -5.68 -9.21 9.42
C ALA A 242 -5.99 -10.51 10.17
N ASP A 243 -6.15 -11.63 9.48
CA ASP A 243 -6.35 -12.95 10.11
C ASP A 243 -5.19 -13.31 11.04
N PHE A 244 -3.94 -13.12 10.58
CA PHE A 244 -2.75 -13.41 11.37
C PHE A 244 -2.71 -12.60 12.67
N ILE A 245 -3.00 -11.30 12.60
CA ILE A 245 -3.04 -10.40 13.76
C ILE A 245 -4.18 -10.78 14.70
N GLY A 246 -5.39 -10.96 14.16
CA GLY A 246 -6.58 -11.24 14.95
C GLY A 246 -6.57 -12.60 15.63
N ALA A 247 -6.01 -13.63 14.98
CA ALA A 247 -5.84 -14.95 15.57
C ALA A 247 -4.96 -14.89 16.85
N ARG A 248 -3.87 -14.10 16.82
CA ARG A 248 -3.01 -13.90 17.98
C ARG A 248 -3.74 -13.24 19.15
N ILE A 249 -4.63 -12.29 18.87
CA ILE A 249 -5.41 -11.59 19.89
C ILE A 249 -6.46 -12.53 20.49
N GLN A 250 -7.10 -13.38 19.67
CA GLN A 250 -8.09 -14.34 20.15
C GLN A 250 -7.48 -15.46 21.00
N ASP A 251 -6.31 -15.96 20.63
CA ASP A 251 -5.57 -16.95 21.42
C ASP A 251 -5.28 -16.45 22.84
N LEU A 252 -4.94 -15.16 22.97
CA LEU A 252 -4.74 -14.51 24.27
C LEU A 252 -6.03 -14.36 25.08
N SER A 253 -7.17 -14.24 24.41
CA SER A 253 -8.48 -14.03 25.03
C SER A 253 -9.18 -15.33 25.48
N LYS A 254 -8.56 -16.49 25.28
CA LYS A 254 -9.06 -17.83 25.72
C LYS A 254 -10.52 -18.13 25.32
N ARG A 255 -11.02 -17.58 24.22
CA ARG A 255 -12.38 -17.87 23.76
C ARG A 255 -12.47 -19.31 23.23
N ALA A 256 -13.52 -20.02 23.64
CA ALA A 256 -13.68 -21.46 23.43
C ALA A 256 -13.97 -21.89 21.96
N GLN A 257 -14.21 -20.94 21.05
CA GLN A 257 -14.52 -21.20 19.64
C GLN A 257 -14.04 -20.00 18.79
N PRO A 258 -12.79 -19.96 18.30
CA PRO A 258 -12.34 -18.89 17.43
C PRO A 258 -13.00 -19.03 16.05
N SER A 259 -13.92 -18.13 15.70
CA SER A 259 -14.47 -18.07 14.35
C SER A 259 -13.50 -17.32 13.44
N PRO A 260 -13.11 -17.87 12.27
CA PRO A 260 -12.18 -17.22 11.34
C PRO A 260 -12.64 -15.84 10.84
N ALA A 261 -13.95 -15.58 10.83
CA ALA A 261 -14.48 -14.27 10.51
C ALA A 261 -14.21 -13.24 11.62
N ALA A 262 -14.24 -13.66 12.89
CA ALA A 262 -13.94 -12.77 14.00
C ALA A 262 -12.45 -12.43 14.07
N SER A 263 -11.54 -13.32 13.63
CA SER A 263 -10.10 -13.02 13.64
C SER A 263 -9.81 -11.93 12.63
N VAL A 264 -10.32 -12.07 11.41
CA VAL A 264 -10.18 -11.05 10.37
C VAL A 264 -10.80 -9.73 10.80
N ALA A 265 -12.01 -9.72 11.37
CA ALA A 265 -12.67 -8.49 11.81
C ALA A 265 -11.86 -7.75 12.89
N ILE A 266 -11.34 -8.48 13.89
CA ILE A 266 -10.52 -7.90 14.96
C ILE A 266 -9.20 -7.36 14.40
N GLY A 267 -8.52 -8.14 13.55
CA GLY A 267 -7.26 -7.72 12.95
C GLY A 267 -7.42 -6.54 12.01
N LEU A 268 -8.52 -6.47 11.27
CA LEU A 268 -8.85 -5.36 10.38
C LEU A 268 -9.19 -4.09 11.18
N GLY A 269 -9.89 -4.23 12.30
CA GLY A 269 -10.11 -3.14 13.25
C GLY A 269 -8.78 -2.60 13.80
N LEU A 270 -7.83 -3.47 14.14
CA LEU A 270 -6.50 -3.02 14.57
C LEU A 270 -5.74 -2.33 13.43
N LEU A 271 -5.75 -2.89 12.22
CA LEU A 271 -5.12 -2.25 11.06
C LEU A 271 -5.74 -0.89 10.74
N PHE A 272 -7.06 -0.75 10.91
CA PHE A 272 -7.76 0.52 10.76
C PHE A 272 -7.27 1.53 11.80
N VAL A 273 -7.22 1.17 13.08
CA VAL A 273 -6.72 2.06 14.15
C VAL A 273 -5.26 2.43 13.93
N VAL A 274 -4.41 1.47 13.56
CA VAL A 274 -2.97 1.71 13.31
C VAL A 274 -2.78 2.61 12.08
N SER A 275 -3.58 2.44 11.03
CA SER A 275 -3.50 3.27 9.82
C SER A 275 -4.16 4.64 10.02
N ALA A 276 -5.08 4.75 10.99
CA ALA A 276 -5.73 6.00 11.37
C ALA A 276 -4.84 6.93 12.20
N PHE A 277 -3.62 6.52 12.59
CA PHE A 277 -2.62 7.45 13.10
C PHE A 277 -2.22 8.40 11.96
N THR A 278 -2.81 9.58 11.97
CA THR A 278 -2.68 10.55 10.89
C THR A 278 -1.31 11.22 10.88
N GLY A 279 -0.79 11.40 9.66
CA GLY A 279 0.55 11.91 9.38
C GLY A 279 1.36 10.99 8.46
N TRP A 280 2.64 11.35 8.22
CA TRP A 280 3.55 10.58 7.37
C TRP A 280 3.72 9.12 7.82
N VAL A 281 3.61 8.87 9.13
CA VAL A 281 3.74 7.54 9.71
C VAL A 281 2.61 6.62 9.25
N GLY A 282 1.35 7.08 9.24
CA GLY A 282 0.21 6.30 8.78
C GLY A 282 0.32 5.92 7.30
N ILE A 283 0.77 6.87 6.46
CA ILE A 283 1.02 6.64 5.03
C ILE A 283 2.08 5.55 4.84
N VAL A 284 3.22 5.68 5.53
CA VAL A 284 4.31 4.69 5.43
C VAL A 284 3.84 3.32 5.89
N ILE A 285 3.12 3.22 7.02
CA ILE A 285 2.57 1.95 7.51
C ILE A 285 1.60 1.36 6.49
N TYR A 286 0.71 2.17 5.92
CA TYR A 286 -0.24 1.72 4.90
C TYR A 286 0.48 1.15 3.67
N PHE A 287 1.52 1.83 3.17
CA PHE A 287 2.35 1.35 2.07
C PHE A 287 3.10 0.07 2.42
N CYS A 288 3.64 -0.06 3.64
CA CYS A 288 4.29 -1.29 4.10
C CYS A 288 3.29 -2.46 4.14
N VAL A 289 2.09 -2.24 4.67
CA VAL A 289 1.02 -3.25 4.71
C VAL A 289 0.59 -3.63 3.29
N ALA A 290 0.47 -2.63 2.39
CA ALA A 290 0.12 -2.86 0.99
C ALA A 290 1.18 -3.68 0.26
N ALA A 291 2.45 -3.33 0.43
CA ALA A 291 3.57 -4.09 -0.10
C ALA A 291 3.50 -5.55 0.39
N LEU A 292 3.43 -5.77 1.71
CA LEU A 292 3.34 -7.11 2.30
C LEU A 292 2.14 -7.90 1.77
N ALA A 293 0.98 -7.27 1.64
CA ALA A 293 -0.23 -7.89 1.12
C ALA A 293 -0.04 -8.38 -0.33
N ILE A 294 0.49 -7.52 -1.20
CA ILE A 294 0.72 -7.88 -2.60
C ILE A 294 1.80 -8.95 -2.71
N GLY A 295 2.87 -8.86 -1.92
CA GLY A 295 3.93 -9.87 -1.89
C GLY A 295 3.44 -11.26 -1.46
N ALA A 296 2.55 -11.33 -0.47
CA ALA A 296 1.92 -12.59 -0.05
C ALA A 296 1.07 -13.19 -1.19
N ALA A 297 0.31 -12.35 -1.91
CA ALA A 297 -0.49 -12.79 -3.04
C ALA A 297 0.36 -13.25 -4.23
N LEU A 298 1.45 -12.53 -4.55
CA LEU A 298 2.33 -12.88 -5.66
C LEU A 298 3.07 -14.19 -5.39
N TYR A 299 3.55 -14.41 -4.16
CA TYR A 299 4.19 -15.67 -3.76
C TYR A 299 3.22 -16.86 -3.85
N MET A 300 1.97 -16.66 -3.43
CA MET A 300 0.91 -17.66 -3.57
C MET A 300 0.65 -18.03 -5.04
N LEU A 301 0.65 -17.03 -5.93
CA LEU A 301 0.48 -17.24 -7.37
C LEU A 301 1.66 -18.02 -7.98
N MET A 302 2.90 -17.69 -7.59
CA MET A 302 4.09 -18.41 -8.08
C MET A 302 4.06 -19.89 -7.69
N ARG A 303 3.77 -20.20 -6.43
CA ARG A 303 3.67 -21.60 -5.97
C ARG A 303 2.55 -22.37 -6.65
N THR A 304 1.39 -21.74 -6.87
CA THR A 304 0.29 -22.39 -7.59
C THR A 304 0.64 -22.65 -9.06
N ALA A 305 1.39 -21.74 -9.70
CA ALA A 305 1.92 -21.93 -11.05
C ALA A 305 2.97 -23.06 -11.11
N GLU A 306 3.88 -23.14 -10.13
CA GLU A 306 4.86 -24.24 -10.01
C GLU A 306 4.17 -25.60 -9.81
N ALA A 307 3.19 -25.68 -8.92
CA ALA A 307 2.42 -26.90 -8.68
C ALA A 307 1.60 -27.34 -9.90
N TYR A 308 1.14 -26.39 -10.72
CA TYR A 308 0.49 -26.68 -12.00
C TYR A 308 1.49 -27.22 -13.03
N ARG A 309 2.67 -26.60 -13.16
CA ARG A 309 3.74 -27.07 -14.05
C ARG A 309 4.23 -28.47 -13.67
N GLY A 310 4.41 -28.74 -12.38
CA GLY A 310 4.80 -30.06 -11.88
C GLY A 310 3.75 -31.14 -12.18
N ARG A 311 2.45 -30.85 -11.98
CA ARG A 311 1.37 -31.77 -12.36
C ARG A 311 1.34 -32.04 -13.86
N LYS A 312 1.45 -31.00 -14.70
CA LYS A 312 1.46 -31.16 -16.16
C LYS A 312 2.66 -31.99 -16.64
N ALA A 313 3.84 -31.77 -16.05
CA ALA A 313 5.03 -32.57 -16.31
C ALA A 313 4.82 -34.04 -15.90
N ALA A 314 4.29 -34.31 -14.71
CA ALA A 314 4.00 -35.66 -14.23
C ALA A 314 2.98 -36.41 -15.10
N THR A 315 1.93 -35.74 -15.57
CA THR A 315 0.96 -36.32 -16.51
C THR A 315 1.58 -36.62 -17.88
N THR A 316 2.56 -35.83 -18.32
CA THR A 316 3.25 -36.03 -19.60
C THR A 316 4.32 -37.14 -19.51
N SER A 317 4.93 -37.35 -18.33
CA SER A 317 5.94 -38.39 -18.10
C SER A 317 5.38 -39.72 -17.59
N ALA A 318 4.09 -39.80 -17.27
CA ALA A 318 3.46 -41.04 -16.84
C ALA A 318 3.36 -42.02 -18.03
N PRO A 319 3.85 -43.27 -17.92
CA PRO A 319 3.65 -44.27 -18.95
C PRO A 319 2.14 -44.48 -19.18
N PRO A 320 1.69 -44.71 -20.44
CA PRO A 320 0.28 -44.93 -20.71
C PRO A 320 -0.22 -46.09 -19.83
N PRO A 321 -1.44 -45.99 -19.27
CA PRO A 321 -2.00 -47.07 -18.46
C PRO A 321 -1.96 -48.36 -19.28
N SER A 322 -1.27 -49.36 -18.76
CA SER A 322 -1.27 -50.69 -19.35
C SER A 322 -2.72 -51.18 -19.32
N MET A 323 -3.37 -51.20 -20.49
CA MET A 323 -4.66 -51.85 -20.66
C MET A 323 -4.45 -53.34 -20.36
N HIS A 324 -4.71 -53.72 -19.11
CA HIS A 324 -4.82 -55.11 -18.73
C HIS A 324 -6.16 -55.60 -19.28
N PHE A 325 -6.14 -56.15 -20.50
CA PHE A 325 -7.29 -56.88 -21.00
C PHE A 325 -7.47 -58.11 -20.10
N PRO A 326 -8.57 -58.23 -19.36
CA PRO A 326 -8.86 -59.48 -18.68
C PRO A 326 -8.93 -60.57 -19.74
N VAL A 327 -8.02 -61.54 -19.67
CA VAL A 327 -8.07 -62.72 -20.52
C VAL A 327 -9.43 -63.38 -20.30
N PRO A 328 -10.23 -63.65 -21.33
CA PRO A 328 -11.50 -64.35 -21.18
C PRO A 328 -11.25 -65.67 -20.43
N THR A 329 -11.91 -65.85 -19.29
CA THR A 329 -11.87 -67.10 -18.56
C THR A 329 -12.36 -68.23 -19.49
N PRO A 330 -11.63 -69.35 -19.60
CA PRO A 330 -12.09 -70.50 -20.37
C PRO A 330 -13.48 -70.94 -19.88
N PRO A 331 -14.39 -71.35 -20.77
CA PRO A 331 -15.70 -71.85 -20.37
C PRO A 331 -15.52 -73.01 -19.38
N THR A 332 -16.28 -72.96 -18.29
CA THR A 332 -16.28 -73.99 -17.25
C THR A 332 -16.62 -75.34 -17.87
N PRO A 333 -15.82 -76.41 -17.62
CA PRO A 333 -16.15 -77.75 -18.11
C PRO A 333 -17.53 -78.20 -17.62
N PRO A 334 -18.31 -78.94 -18.42
CA PRO A 334 -19.59 -79.49 -17.99
C PRO A 334 -19.44 -80.29 -16.69
N ALA A 335 -20.33 -80.05 -15.73
CA ALA A 335 -20.35 -80.79 -14.48
C ALA A 335 -20.53 -82.30 -14.78
N PRO A 336 -19.79 -83.19 -14.09
CA PRO A 336 -19.97 -84.62 -14.25
C PRO A 336 -21.40 -85.04 -13.82
N PRO A 337 -21.97 -86.09 -14.44
CA PRO A 337 -23.32 -86.56 -14.13
C PRO A 337 -23.44 -86.85 -12.62
N VAL A 338 -24.50 -86.34 -12.01
CA VAL A 338 -24.85 -86.66 -10.62
C VAL A 338 -25.27 -88.12 -10.58
N ASP A 339 -24.50 -88.95 -9.87
CA ASP A 339 -24.83 -90.35 -9.59
C ASP A 339 -26.00 -90.39 -8.58
N PRO A 340 -27.17 -90.96 -8.94
CA PRO A 340 -28.35 -90.98 -8.09
C PRO A 340 -28.26 -91.94 -6.88
N SER A 341 -27.11 -92.57 -6.61
CA SER A 341 -26.99 -93.62 -5.58
C SER A 341 -26.68 -93.15 -4.14
N THR A 342 -26.60 -91.85 -3.85
CA THR A 342 -26.30 -91.35 -2.49
C THR A 342 -27.37 -90.45 -1.91
N THR A 343 -28.60 -90.98 -1.80
CA THR A 343 -29.61 -90.38 -0.90
C THR A 343 -30.30 -91.47 -0.09
N TYR A 344 -29.71 -91.81 1.05
CA TYR A 344 -30.44 -92.37 2.18
C TYR A 344 -29.87 -91.76 3.47
N PRO A 345 -30.63 -90.95 4.22
CA PRO A 345 -30.27 -90.64 5.59
C PRO A 345 -30.58 -91.86 6.49
N PRO A 346 -29.87 -92.04 7.61
CA PRO A 346 -30.17 -93.13 8.54
C PRO A 346 -31.45 -92.82 9.35
N GLN A 347 -32.28 -93.87 9.48
CA GLN A 347 -33.47 -94.08 10.33
C GLN A 347 -34.78 -93.46 9.82
#